data_AF-A0A951AM09-F1
#
_entry.id   AF-A0A951AM09-F1
#
_cell.length_a   1.000
_cell.length_b   1.000
_cell.length_c   1.000
_cell.angle_alpha   90.00
_cell.angle_beta   90.00
_cell.angle_gamma   90.00
#
_symmetry.space_group_name_H-M   'P 1'
#
loop_
_entity.id
_entity.type
_entity.pdbx_description
1 polymer ?
#
loop_
_entity_poly.entity_id
_entity_poly.type
_entity_poly.pdbx_seq_one_letter_code
_entity_poly.pdbx_strand_id
1 'polypeptide(L)'
;MDAGLIKSLSGGLVAGLLFTSCQNMSPEGNGVLFGTGAGVLAGGLAAAAGASTSQAVAIGLATGAVAGVTAYVVAKHEATERQRRYAEERARLTYENAPAPSKARYQKARYIAVDTVREKDSSGAKSVMIYDTQTQQVVGNRVYDVKQTPKEGTVSKFDTYSAEYVGTGA
;
A
#
# COMPACT_ATOMS: atom_id res chain seq x y z
N MET A 1 -12.26 36.68 -43.13
CA MET A 1 -13.12 37.63 -42.39
C MET A 1 -14.50 37.02 -42.37
N ASP A 2 -14.95 36.61 -41.17
CA ASP A 2 -16.35 36.43 -40.70
C ASP A 2 -17.33 35.57 -41.53
N ALA A 3 -18.32 34.86 -41.00
CA ALA A 3 -18.77 34.52 -39.65
C ALA A 3 -19.94 33.52 -39.80
N GLY A 4 -20.25 32.76 -38.74
CA GLY A 4 -21.57 32.16 -38.50
C GLY A 4 -21.91 30.91 -39.33
N LEU A 5 -22.78 30.00 -38.92
CA LEU A 5 -23.85 30.12 -37.94
C LEU A 5 -24.26 28.72 -37.43
N ILE A 6 -24.59 28.68 -36.15
CA ILE A 6 -25.10 27.57 -35.34
C ILE A 6 -26.59 27.32 -35.61
N LYS A 7 -27.02 26.05 -35.71
CA LYS A 7 -28.31 25.53 -35.17
C LYS A 7 -28.37 24.00 -35.36
N SER A 8 -28.04 23.19 -34.35
CA SER A 8 -28.93 22.67 -33.28
C SER A 8 -30.21 22.02 -33.81
N LEU A 9 -30.31 20.69 -33.68
CA LEU A 9 -31.53 19.99 -33.27
C LEU A 9 -31.23 18.50 -32.93
N SER A 10 -31.46 18.18 -31.67
CA SER A 10 -32.16 16.97 -31.23
C SER A 10 -31.44 15.61 -31.20
N GLY A 11 -31.29 15.10 -29.99
CA GLY A 11 -31.99 13.86 -29.65
C GLY A 11 -31.12 12.67 -29.27
N GLY A 12 -31.42 12.10 -28.10
CA GLY A 12 -31.18 10.67 -27.85
C GLY A 12 -30.15 10.34 -26.79
N LEU A 13 -30.49 10.55 -25.52
CA LEU A 13 -29.91 9.80 -24.42
C LEU A 13 -30.46 8.36 -24.52
N VAL A 14 -29.68 7.44 -25.11
CA VAL A 14 -30.02 6.02 -25.14
C VAL A 14 -28.97 5.27 -24.34
N ALA A 15 -29.32 4.99 -23.08
CA ALA A 15 -28.65 4.02 -22.24
C ALA A 15 -28.87 2.62 -22.83
N GLY A 16 -27.94 2.18 -23.67
CA GLY A 16 -27.87 0.81 -24.17
C GLY A 16 -27.39 -0.14 -23.08
N LEU A 17 -28.30 -0.59 -22.23
CA LEU A 17 -28.15 -1.82 -21.45
C LEU A 17 -28.19 -3.00 -22.41
N LEU A 18 -27.02 -3.41 -22.91
CA LEU A 18 -26.89 -4.63 -23.68
C LEU A 18 -26.65 -5.81 -22.72
N PHE A 19 -27.71 -6.57 -22.52
CA PHE A 19 -27.64 -7.96 -22.11
C PHE A 19 -26.96 -8.77 -23.21
N THR A 20 -25.75 -9.27 -22.95
CA THR A 20 -25.17 -10.37 -23.72
C THR A 20 -24.47 -11.35 -22.79
N SER A 21 -25.20 -12.43 -22.53
CA SER A 21 -24.72 -13.82 -22.58
C SER A 21 -23.39 -14.14 -21.91
N CYS A 22 -23.48 -14.79 -20.74
CA CYS A 22 -22.47 -15.73 -20.27
C CYS A 22 -22.24 -16.82 -21.33
N GLN A 23 -21.12 -16.81 -22.05
CA GLN A 23 -20.50 -18.05 -22.51
C GLN A 23 -18.97 -17.95 -22.43
N ASN A 24 -18.42 -18.91 -21.70
CA ASN A 24 -17.07 -19.45 -21.84
C ASN A 24 -15.90 -18.58 -21.32
N MET A 25 -15.84 -18.39 -19.99
CA MET A 25 -14.55 -18.15 -19.33
C MET A 25 -13.86 -19.50 -19.10
N SER A 26 -12.76 -19.71 -19.82
CA SER A 26 -11.73 -20.68 -19.46
C SER A 26 -11.29 -20.46 -17.99
N PRO A 27 -11.11 -21.52 -17.18
CA PRO A 27 -10.70 -21.38 -15.77
C PRO A 27 -9.31 -20.72 -15.58
N GLU A 28 -8.57 -20.52 -16.67
CA GLU A 28 -7.19 -20.07 -16.63
C GLU A 28 -7.06 -18.53 -16.68
N GLY A 29 -8.17 -17.80 -16.90
CA GLY A 29 -8.17 -16.33 -16.98
C GLY A 29 -8.62 -15.58 -15.72
N ASN A 30 -9.12 -16.27 -14.69
CA ASN A 30 -9.74 -15.63 -13.50
C ASN A 30 -8.88 -15.64 -12.23
N GLY A 31 -7.59 -15.94 -12.35
CA GLY A 31 -6.64 -15.85 -11.23
C GLY A 31 -6.45 -14.43 -10.66
N VAL A 32 -7.00 -13.40 -11.30
CA VAL A 32 -6.79 -11.99 -10.92
C VAL A 32 -8.02 -11.31 -10.32
N LEU A 33 -9.22 -11.90 -10.41
CA LEU A 33 -10.45 -11.21 -10.00
C LEU A 33 -11.00 -11.60 -8.62
N PHE A 34 -10.45 -12.63 -7.97
CA PHE A 34 -10.90 -13.07 -6.63
C PHE A 34 -9.74 -13.26 -5.65
N GLY A 35 -8.94 -12.20 -5.50
CA GLY A 35 -8.18 -11.90 -4.28
C GLY A 35 -8.82 -10.69 -3.60
N THR A 36 -10.07 -10.82 -3.18
CA THR A 36 -10.91 -9.72 -2.69
C THR A 36 -10.41 -9.18 -1.35
N GLY A 37 -9.82 -7.98 -1.41
CA GLY A 37 -9.48 -7.14 -0.27
C GLY A 37 -8.87 -5.81 -0.72
N ALA A 38 -9.69 -4.93 -1.29
CA ALA A 38 -9.43 -3.48 -1.44
C ALA A 38 -8.44 -2.96 -2.51
N GLY A 39 -8.37 -3.56 -3.72
CA GLY A 39 -7.40 -3.13 -4.75
C GLY A 39 -7.91 -2.67 -6.13
N VAL A 40 -9.21 -2.64 -6.44
CA VAL A 40 -9.69 -2.50 -7.84
C VAL A 40 -10.69 -1.35 -8.07
N LEU A 41 -10.55 -0.22 -7.38
CA LEU A 41 -11.44 0.93 -7.64
C LEU A 41 -10.76 2.14 -8.33
N ALA A 42 -9.44 2.10 -8.56
CA ALA A 42 -8.76 3.15 -9.32
C ALA A 42 -8.40 2.76 -10.77
N GLY A 43 -8.21 1.46 -11.07
CA GLY A 43 -7.88 0.99 -12.43
C GLY A 43 -9.09 0.67 -13.32
N GLY A 44 -10.28 0.52 -12.73
CA GLY A 44 -11.49 0.08 -13.44
C GLY A 44 -12.00 1.06 -14.49
N LEU A 45 -11.73 2.36 -14.33
CA LEU A 45 -12.17 3.38 -15.28
C LEU A 45 -11.19 3.53 -16.47
N ALA A 46 -9.89 3.29 -16.27
CA ALA A 46 -8.89 3.41 -17.33
C ALA A 46 -8.90 2.21 -18.29
N ALA A 47 -9.13 0.99 -17.76
CA ALA A 47 -9.29 -0.19 -18.60
C ALA A 47 -10.58 -0.13 -19.45
N ALA A 48 -11.65 0.45 -18.91
CA ALA A 48 -12.90 0.68 -19.64
C ALA A 48 -12.76 1.72 -20.77
N ALA A 49 -11.77 2.62 -20.70
CA ALA A 49 -11.49 3.63 -21.73
C ALA A 49 -10.52 3.13 -22.84
N GLY A 50 -10.17 1.84 -22.86
CA GLY A 50 -9.34 1.25 -23.90
C GLY A 50 -7.83 1.50 -23.75
N ALA A 51 -7.39 1.97 -22.59
CA ALA A 51 -5.96 2.10 -22.30
C ALA A 51 -5.31 0.71 -22.23
N SER A 52 -4.15 0.54 -22.88
CA SER A 52 -3.36 -0.69 -22.74
C SER A 52 -2.94 -0.87 -21.27
N THR A 53 -2.70 -2.12 -20.86
CA THR A 53 -2.30 -2.47 -19.49
C THR A 53 -1.12 -1.63 -18.99
N SER A 54 -0.20 -1.27 -19.88
CA SER A 54 0.94 -0.40 -19.59
C SER A 54 0.58 1.08 -19.38
N GLN A 55 -0.44 1.61 -20.07
CA GLN A 55 -0.94 2.97 -19.84
C GLN A 55 -1.82 3.07 -18.59
N ALA A 56 -2.64 2.06 -18.29
CA ALA A 56 -3.46 2.03 -17.07
C ALA A 56 -2.59 2.02 -15.80
N VAL A 57 -1.45 1.31 -15.84
CA VAL A 57 -0.43 1.34 -14.78
C VAL A 57 0.24 2.72 -14.70
N ALA A 58 0.61 3.33 -15.84
CA ALA A 58 1.27 4.64 -15.84
C ALA A 58 0.37 5.78 -15.32
N ILE A 59 -0.92 5.76 -15.65
CA ILE A 59 -1.91 6.74 -15.15
C ILE A 59 -2.20 6.49 -13.67
N GLY A 60 -2.29 5.22 -13.25
CA GLY A 60 -2.41 4.84 -11.84
C GLY A 60 -1.21 5.23 -10.97
N LEU A 61 -0.03 5.40 -11.56
CA LEU A 61 1.18 5.91 -10.90
C LEU A 61 1.22 7.44 -10.79
N ALA A 62 0.50 8.17 -11.66
CA ALA A 62 0.48 9.63 -11.67
C ALA A 62 -0.50 10.23 -10.65
N THR A 63 -1.57 9.51 -10.29
CA THR A 63 -2.55 9.93 -9.29
C THR A 63 -2.44 9.08 -8.03
N GLY A 64 -1.40 9.35 -7.22
CA GLY A 64 -1.44 9.24 -5.77
C GLY A 64 -2.05 7.98 -5.15
N ALA A 65 -1.44 6.83 -5.36
CA ALA A 65 -1.53 5.73 -4.41
C ALA A 65 -0.16 5.06 -4.32
N VAL A 66 0.47 5.13 -3.16
CA VAL A 66 1.58 4.21 -2.85
C VAL A 66 1.00 2.81 -2.99
N ALA A 67 1.37 2.10 -4.06
CA ALA A 67 1.07 0.68 -4.23
C ALA A 67 1.83 -0.10 -3.16
N GLY A 68 1.31 -0.07 -1.93
CA GLY A 68 1.83 -0.78 -0.78
C GLY A 68 0.97 -2.01 -0.51
N VAL A 69 1.62 -3.12 -0.18
CA VAL A 69 0.93 -4.30 0.35
C VAL A 69 0.33 -3.89 1.69
N THR A 70 -0.97 -4.07 1.94
CA THR A 70 -1.48 -3.80 3.30
C THR A 70 -0.87 -4.82 4.25
N ALA A 71 -0.21 -4.38 5.32
CA ALA A 71 0.29 -5.30 6.32
C ALA A 71 -0.91 -6.04 6.90
N TYR A 72 -0.87 -7.36 6.93
CA TYR A 72 -1.95 -8.16 7.50
C TYR A 72 -1.88 -8.08 9.03
N VAL A 73 -2.27 -6.94 9.59
CA VAL A 73 -2.28 -6.67 11.03
C VAL A 73 -3.41 -7.48 11.66
N VAL A 74 -3.06 -8.36 12.61
CA VAL A 74 -4.01 -9.23 13.31
C VAL A 74 -4.40 -8.68 14.68
N ALA A 75 -3.53 -7.88 15.28
CA ALA A 75 -3.82 -7.17 16.51
C ALA A 75 -3.06 -5.85 16.54
N LYS A 76 -3.61 -4.92 17.29
CA LYS A 76 -3.02 -3.62 17.54
C LYS A 76 -3.28 -3.26 18.98
N HIS A 77 -2.23 -2.89 19.69
CA HIS A 77 -2.30 -2.58 21.12
C HIS A 77 -1.33 -1.45 21.47
N GLU A 78 -1.47 -0.92 22.68
CA GLU A 78 -0.52 0.06 23.19
C GLU A 78 0.84 -0.60 23.42
N ALA A 79 1.90 0.12 23.06
CA ALA A 79 3.25 -0.35 23.24
C ALA A 79 3.61 -0.30 24.72
N THR A 80 4.26 -1.35 25.21
CA THR A 80 4.95 -1.28 26.48
C THR A 80 6.22 -0.44 26.34
N GLU A 81 6.71 0.07 27.47
CA GLU A 81 8.00 0.78 27.52
C GLU A 81 9.14 -0.09 26.97
N ARG A 82 9.08 -1.41 27.23
CA ARG A 82 10.08 -2.36 26.73
C ARG A 82 10.02 -2.45 25.22
N GLN A 83 8.83 -2.60 24.66
CA GLN A 83 8.63 -2.67 23.22
C GLN A 83 9.10 -1.42 22.51
N ARG A 84 8.78 -0.25 23.06
CA ARG A 84 9.23 1.03 22.52
C ARG A 84 10.75 1.14 22.50
N ARG A 85 11.42 0.82 23.61
CA ARG A 85 12.89 0.86 23.69
C ARG A 85 13.56 -0.04 22.66
N TYR A 86 13.10 -1.28 22.52
CA TYR A 86 13.65 -2.20 21.52
C TYR A 86 13.41 -1.73 20.09
N ALA A 87 12.24 -1.15 19.80
CA ALA A 87 11.95 -0.60 18.49
C ALA A 87 12.86 0.60 18.17
N GLU A 88 13.04 1.53 19.11
CA GLU A 88 13.91 2.70 18.93
C GLU A 88 15.38 2.29 18.74
N GLU A 89 15.87 1.36 19.56
CA GLU A 89 17.23 0.84 19.45
C GLU A 89 17.46 0.18 18.09
N ARG A 90 16.57 -0.73 17.67
CA ARG A 90 16.68 -1.45 16.39
C ARG A 90 16.54 -0.51 15.20
N ALA A 91 15.65 0.48 15.27
CA ALA A 91 15.52 1.49 14.23
C ALA A 91 16.80 2.30 14.09
N ARG A 92 17.39 2.72 15.21
CA ARG A 92 18.65 3.46 15.22
C ARG A 92 19.77 2.63 14.60
N LEU A 93 19.93 1.38 15.01
CA LEU A 93 20.91 0.45 14.45
C LEU A 93 20.68 0.24 12.95
N THR A 94 19.44 0.07 12.52
CA THR A 94 19.09 -0.06 11.09
C THR A 94 19.54 1.15 10.31
N TYR A 95 19.26 2.36 10.82
CA TYR A 95 19.59 3.58 10.12
C TYR A 95 21.10 3.87 10.15
N GLU A 96 21.78 3.67 11.28
CA GLU A 96 23.22 3.90 11.42
C GLU A 96 24.03 2.95 10.54
N ASN A 97 23.69 1.65 10.54
CA ASN A 97 24.44 0.60 9.85
C ASN A 97 24.02 0.40 8.39
N ALA A 98 22.94 1.03 7.94
CA ALA A 98 22.48 0.85 6.56
C ALA A 98 23.52 1.34 5.53
N PRO A 99 23.73 0.57 4.44
CA PRO A 99 24.53 1.03 3.31
C PRO A 99 23.82 2.22 2.64
N ALA A 100 24.59 3.07 1.95
CA ALA A 100 24.09 4.27 1.27
C ALA A 100 22.80 4.06 0.44
N PRO A 101 22.66 2.98 -0.40
CA PRO A 101 21.42 2.74 -1.13
C PRO A 101 20.21 2.48 -0.22
N SER A 102 20.38 1.75 0.89
CA SER A 102 19.30 1.50 1.85
C SER A 102 18.93 2.77 2.62
N LYS A 103 19.91 3.57 3.05
CA LYS A 103 19.67 4.87 3.68
C LYS A 103 18.85 5.80 2.79
N ALA A 104 19.20 5.90 1.50
CA ALA A 104 18.44 6.70 0.54
C ALA A 104 17.00 6.19 0.38
N ARG A 105 16.80 4.86 0.40
CA ARG A 105 15.47 4.25 0.34
C ARG A 105 14.63 4.58 1.57
N TYR A 106 15.21 4.48 2.77
CA TYR A 106 14.52 4.83 4.03
C TYR A 106 14.15 6.31 4.09
N GLN A 107 15.06 7.20 3.67
CA GLN A 107 14.79 8.64 3.58
C GLN A 107 13.64 8.94 2.61
N LYS A 108 13.52 8.19 1.50
CA LYS A 108 12.41 8.32 0.55
C LYS A 108 11.08 7.79 1.13
N ALA A 109 11.12 6.68 1.86
CA ALA A 109 9.93 6.10 2.49
C ALA A 109 9.43 6.91 3.70
N ARG A 110 10.33 7.69 4.34
CA ARG A 110 10.15 8.43 5.59
C ARG A 110 9.89 7.54 6.81
N TYR A 111 8.97 6.59 6.70
CA TYR A 111 8.62 5.65 7.76
C TYR A 111 9.18 4.27 7.48
N ILE A 112 9.71 3.64 8.53
CA ILE A 112 10.13 2.24 8.50
C ILE A 112 9.38 1.46 9.58
N ALA A 113 9.07 0.20 9.32
CA ALA A 113 8.49 -0.73 10.26
C ALA A 113 9.59 -1.64 10.80
N VAL A 114 9.86 -1.51 12.10
CA VAL A 114 10.92 -2.21 12.82
C VAL A 114 10.32 -3.24 13.77
N ASP A 115 10.97 -4.39 13.88
CA ASP A 115 10.58 -5.42 14.83
C ASP A 115 10.79 -4.93 16.26
N THR A 116 9.80 -5.11 17.11
CA THR A 116 9.94 -4.99 18.56
C THR A 116 9.99 -6.38 19.22
N VAL A 117 10.10 -6.41 20.54
CA VAL A 117 9.97 -7.63 21.33
C VAL A 117 8.51 -8.08 21.38
N ARG A 118 8.31 -9.39 21.33
CA ARG A 118 6.99 -9.99 21.55
C ARG A 118 6.72 -10.10 23.04
N GLU A 119 5.49 -9.81 23.43
CA GLU A 119 4.98 -9.94 24.79
C GLU A 119 3.86 -10.99 24.87
N LYS A 120 3.34 -11.22 26.07
CA LYS A 120 2.32 -12.25 26.34
C LYS A 120 1.01 -12.02 25.56
N ASP A 121 0.71 -10.77 25.24
CA ASP A 121 -0.46 -10.31 24.49
C ASP A 121 -0.19 -10.18 22.99
N SER A 122 1.06 -10.40 22.55
CA SER A 122 1.41 -10.36 21.13
C SER A 122 0.76 -11.50 20.36
N SER A 123 0.06 -11.13 19.29
CA SER A 123 -0.57 -12.02 18.33
C SER A 123 0.27 -12.16 17.06
N GLY A 124 -0.13 -13.05 16.15
CA GLY A 124 0.53 -13.20 14.85
C GLY A 124 2.00 -13.67 14.91
N ALA A 125 2.74 -13.39 13.86
CA ALA A 125 4.13 -13.82 13.68
C ALA A 125 5.15 -12.82 14.23
N LYS A 126 4.90 -11.52 14.05
CA LYS A 126 5.82 -10.44 14.46
C LYS A 126 5.06 -9.28 15.07
N SER A 127 5.74 -8.55 15.93
CA SER A 127 5.26 -7.31 16.53
C SER A 127 6.14 -6.20 16.02
N VAL A 128 5.55 -5.20 15.38
CA VAL A 128 6.30 -4.11 14.74
C VAL A 128 5.84 -2.75 15.24
N MET A 129 6.75 -1.80 15.23
CA MET A 129 6.46 -0.39 15.47
C MET A 129 6.94 0.45 14.29
N ILE A 130 6.31 1.60 14.11
CA ILE A 130 6.65 2.51 13.02
C ILE A 130 7.64 3.53 13.54
N TYR A 131 8.72 3.75 12.82
CA TYR A 131 9.76 4.74 13.14
C TYR A 131 9.81 5.80 12.04
N ASP A 132 9.80 7.08 12.43
CA ASP A 132 9.98 8.22 11.53
C ASP A 132 11.48 8.53 11.43
N THR A 133 12.04 8.31 10.24
CA THR A 133 13.45 8.55 9.96
C THR A 133 13.82 10.04 9.91
N GLN A 134 12.85 10.94 9.80
CA GLN A 134 13.08 12.39 9.84
C GLN A 134 13.22 12.90 11.28
N THR A 135 12.32 12.48 12.18
CA THR A 135 12.37 12.89 13.59
C THR A 135 13.22 11.95 14.45
N GLN A 136 13.65 10.83 13.87
CA GLN A 136 14.45 9.79 14.51
C GLN A 136 13.78 9.18 15.75
N GLN A 137 12.46 8.98 15.69
CA GLN A 137 11.66 8.48 16.81
C GLN A 137 10.59 7.49 16.36
N VAL A 138 10.19 6.59 17.26
CA VAL A 138 9.00 5.77 17.07
C VAL A 138 7.75 6.64 17.05
N VAL A 139 6.87 6.38 16.09
CA VAL A 139 5.64 7.13 15.85
C VAL A 139 4.52 6.60 16.74
N GLY A 140 4.01 7.47 17.61
CA GLY A 140 2.94 7.14 18.54
C GLY A 140 3.33 6.07 19.55
N ASN A 141 2.33 5.39 20.12
CA ASN A 141 2.53 4.36 21.14
C ASN A 141 1.82 3.05 20.78
N ARG A 142 1.92 2.63 19.51
CA ARG A 142 1.18 1.48 18.98
C ARG A 142 2.12 0.40 18.47
N VAL A 143 1.82 -0.83 18.86
CA VAL A 143 2.40 -2.04 18.28
C VAL A 143 1.41 -2.64 17.30
N TYR A 144 1.92 -3.05 16.15
CA TYR A 144 1.16 -3.76 15.12
C TYR A 144 1.65 -5.20 15.10
N ASP A 145 0.79 -6.12 15.52
CA ASP A 145 1.05 -7.54 15.36
C ASP A 145 0.64 -7.97 13.96
N VAL A 146 1.58 -8.49 13.19
CA VAL A 146 1.36 -8.90 11.80
C VAL A 146 1.22 -10.42 11.70
N LYS A 147 0.26 -10.88 10.89
CA LYS A 147 -0.04 -12.30 10.67
C LYS A 147 1.17 -13.06 10.14
N GLN A 148 1.89 -12.43 9.22
CA GLN A 148 3.05 -12.98 8.54
C GLN A 148 4.16 -11.94 8.57
N THR A 149 5.40 -12.41 8.67
CA THR A 149 6.59 -11.57 8.59
C THR A 149 6.67 -10.94 7.19
N PRO A 150 6.59 -9.61 7.06
CA PRO A 150 6.79 -8.96 5.76
C PRO A 150 8.21 -9.23 5.27
N LYS A 151 8.42 -9.26 3.95
CA LYS A 151 9.77 -9.33 3.40
C LYS A 151 10.44 -7.97 3.59
N GLU A 152 11.69 -7.94 4.04
CA GLU A 152 12.46 -6.69 4.13
C GLU A 152 12.50 -5.95 2.79
N GLY A 153 12.37 -4.62 2.84
CA GLY A 153 12.20 -3.77 1.67
C GLY A 153 10.77 -3.66 1.16
N THR A 154 9.82 -4.41 1.72
CA THR A 154 8.40 -4.28 1.36
C THR A 154 7.80 -3.07 2.05
N VAL A 155 7.22 -2.16 1.26
CA VAL A 155 6.42 -1.06 1.79
C VAL A 155 5.03 -1.57 2.11
N SER A 156 4.64 -1.46 3.37
CA SER A 156 3.33 -1.86 3.84
C SER A 156 2.57 -0.73 4.53
N LYS A 157 1.25 -0.76 4.44
CA LYS A 157 0.38 0.21 5.12
C LYS A 157 0.05 -0.25 6.55
N PHE A 158 0.31 0.62 7.52
CA PHE A 158 -0.02 0.48 8.94
C PHE A 158 -0.84 1.71 9.36
N ASP A 159 -2.15 1.53 9.55
CA ASP A 159 -3.11 2.64 9.69
C ASP A 159 -2.94 3.69 8.56
N THR A 160 -2.46 4.89 8.92
CA THR A 160 -2.23 6.04 8.04
C THR A 160 -0.81 6.11 7.51
N TYR A 161 0.09 5.24 7.97
CA TYR A 161 1.50 5.25 7.62
C TYR A 161 1.80 4.20 6.55
N SER A 162 2.53 4.60 5.51
CA SER A 162 3.17 3.68 4.58
C SER A 162 4.61 3.51 5.04
N ALA A 163 4.97 2.34 5.54
CA ALA A 163 6.27 2.08 6.13
C ALA A 163 6.97 0.92 5.45
N GLU A 164 8.26 1.08 5.18
CA GLU A 164 9.10 0.00 4.67
C GLU A 164 9.48 -0.95 5.81
N TYR A 165 9.20 -2.24 5.67
CA TYR A 165 9.63 -3.22 6.67
C TYR A 165 11.13 -3.47 6.58
N VAL A 166 11.81 -3.38 7.73
CA VAL A 166 13.27 -3.51 7.85
C VAL A 166 13.70 -4.55 8.90
N GLY A 167 12.75 -5.28 9.48
CA GLY A 167 13.04 -6.34 10.45
C GLY A 167 13.67 -5.84 11.74
N THR A 168 14.62 -6.62 12.28
CA THR A 168 15.27 -6.34 13.57
C THR A 168 16.41 -5.34 13.50
N GLY A 169 16.76 -4.84 12.31
CA GLY A 169 17.95 -4.04 12.12
C GLY A 169 19.22 -4.87 12.27
N ALA A 170 19.59 -5.59 11.22
CA ALA A 170 20.90 -6.22 11.04
C ALA A 170 21.10 -6.56 9.56
#